data_AF-A0A443RWB1-F1
#
_entry.id   AF-A0A443RWB1-F1
#
_cell.length_a   1.000
_cell.length_b   1.000
_cell.length_c   1.000
_cell.angle_alpha   90.00
_cell.angle_beta   90.00
_cell.angle_gamma   90.00
#
_symmetry.space_group_name_H-M   'P 1'
#
loop_
_entity.id
_entity.type
_entity.pdbx_description
1 polymer ?
#
loop_
_entity_poly.entity_id
_entity_poly.type
_entity_poly.pdbx_seq_one_letter_code
_entity_poly.pdbx_strand_id
1 'polypeptide(L)'
;MNSSEFNDLAEFMKVNKDKVHGFLSNSKRGTAFYYSTEAVDDFLKINGLQYILRGHEVMPLGYKYHMNGKVMTIFSSSRYCGETNEAACVFVDKEEIRVVKFETHGRLVE
;
A
#
# COMPACT_ATOMS: atom_id res chain seq x y z
N MET A 1 0.56 5.89 5.12
CA MET A 1 -0.32 5.99 6.29
C MET A 1 -1.26 7.17 6.08
N ASN A 2 -2.51 7.08 6.54
CA ASN A 2 -3.35 8.28 6.58
C ASN A 2 -2.76 9.31 7.57
N SER A 3 -3.27 10.54 7.56
CA SER A 3 -2.67 11.62 8.35
C SER A 3 -2.72 11.36 9.86
N SER A 4 -3.76 10.70 10.37
CA SER A 4 -3.83 10.33 11.80
C SER A 4 -2.78 9.29 12.14
N GLU A 5 -2.75 8.18 11.42
CA GLU A 5 -1.77 7.09 11.62
C GLU A 5 -0.32 7.60 11.57
N PHE A 6 -0.04 8.54 10.67
CA PHE A 6 1.29 9.14 10.56
C PHE A 6 1.64 10.00 11.77
N ASN A 7 0.70 10.82 12.25
CA ASN A 7 0.91 11.66 13.43
C ASN A 7 1.11 10.82 14.69
N ASP A 8 0.26 9.81 14.88
CA ASP A 8 0.34 8.89 16.02
C ASP A 8 1.69 8.17 16.04
N LEU A 9 2.18 7.74 14.87
CA LEU A 9 3.49 7.11 14.76
C LEU A 9 4.64 8.10 15.02
N ALA A 10 4.55 9.34 14.52
CA ALA A 10 5.56 10.37 14.77
C ALA A 10 5.68 10.67 16.27
N GLU A 11 4.55 10.77 16.98
CA GLU A 11 4.48 10.97 18.42
C GLU A 11 5.10 9.78 19.17
N PHE A 12 4.71 8.56 18.81
CA PHE A 12 5.29 7.34 19.39
C PHE A 12 6.81 7.28 19.22
N MET A 13 7.31 7.65 18.04
CA MET A 13 8.73 7.69 17.73
C MET A 13 9.45 8.93 18.32
N LYS A 14 8.72 9.84 18.99
CA LYS A 14 9.22 11.10 19.56
C LYS A 14 9.95 11.98 18.54
N VAL A 15 9.45 12.02 17.31
CA VAL A 15 10.01 12.83 16.21
C VAL A 15 9.10 14.03 15.97
N ASN A 16 9.70 15.20 15.72
CA ASN A 16 8.92 16.37 15.31
C ASN A 16 8.41 16.16 13.87
N LYS A 17 7.10 15.96 13.72
CA LYS A 17 6.44 15.69 12.43
C LYS A 17 6.68 16.78 11.37
N ASP A 18 6.88 18.03 11.79
CA ASP A 18 7.06 19.16 10.86
C ASP A 18 8.49 19.17 10.27
N LYS A 19 9.42 18.41 10.87
CA LYS A 19 10.82 18.30 10.42
C LYS A 19 11.11 17.06 9.59
N VAL A 20 10.14 16.16 9.44
CA VAL A 20 10.34 14.90 8.73
C VAL A 20 9.77 14.89 7.31
N HIS A 21 9.18 16.01 6.88
CA HIS A 21 8.69 16.22 5.51
C HIS A 21 7.81 15.07 4.98
N GLY A 22 6.97 14.50 5.85
CA GLY A 22 6.09 13.38 5.50
C GLY A 22 6.75 11.99 5.45
N PHE A 23 7.99 11.82 5.93
CA PHE A 23 8.71 10.55 5.93
C PHE A 23 9.23 10.14 7.33
N LEU A 24 8.81 8.99 7.85
CA LEU A 24 9.31 8.45 9.12
C LEU A 24 10.14 7.20 8.88
N SER A 25 11.21 6.98 9.64
CA SER A 25 12.01 5.74 9.53
C SER A 25 11.12 4.50 9.71
N ASN A 26 11.28 3.51 8.84
CA ASN A 26 10.43 2.32 8.86
C ASN A 26 10.91 1.32 9.92
N SER A 27 10.37 1.45 11.13
CA SER A 27 10.69 0.59 12.27
C SER A 27 10.31 -0.88 12.04
N LYS A 28 9.24 -1.17 11.27
CA LYS A 28 8.83 -2.55 10.95
C LYS A 28 9.83 -3.29 10.05
N ARG A 29 10.51 -2.58 9.15
CA ARG A 29 11.44 -3.18 8.18
C ARG A 29 12.91 -2.96 8.54
N GLY A 30 13.22 -2.03 9.43
CA GLY A 30 14.59 -1.67 9.81
C GLY A 30 15.37 -0.93 8.71
N THR A 31 14.70 -0.54 7.62
CA THR A 31 15.28 0.20 6.48
C THR A 31 14.20 0.97 5.75
N ALA A 32 14.57 1.99 4.97
CA ALA A 32 13.67 2.90 4.27
C ALA A 32 12.70 3.66 5.20
N PHE A 33 11.65 4.25 4.61
CA PHE A 33 10.74 5.17 5.30
C PHE A 33 9.28 4.76 5.09
N TYR A 34 8.46 5.00 6.10
CA TYR A 34 7.03 5.23 5.91
C TYR A 34 6.81 6.60 5.29
N TYR A 35 5.74 6.74 4.51
CA TYR A 35 5.37 8.00 3.88
C TYR A 35 3.91 8.38 4.20
N SER A 36 3.68 9.69 4.35
CA SER A 36 2.38 10.30 4.66
C SER A 36 1.51 10.47 3.40
N THR A 37 0.24 10.81 3.59
CA THR A 37 -0.65 11.23 2.49
C THR A 37 -0.11 12.48 1.79
N GLU A 38 0.42 13.44 2.54
CA GLU A 38 0.99 14.69 2.00
C GLU A 38 2.17 14.42 1.08
N ALA A 39 3.10 13.55 1.50
CA ALA A 39 4.25 13.17 0.68
C ALA A 39 3.82 12.51 -0.65
N VAL A 40 2.72 11.75 -0.64
CA VAL A 40 2.15 11.17 -1.86
C VAL A 40 1.52 12.23 -2.74
N ASP A 41 0.76 13.16 -2.16
CA ASP A 41 0.10 14.23 -2.90
C ASP A 41 1.13 15.12 -3.60
N ASP A 42 2.20 15.49 -2.90
CA ASP A 42 3.30 16.26 -3.46
C ASP A 42 4.02 15.49 -4.56
N PHE A 43 4.34 14.21 -4.32
CA PHE A 43 4.99 13.36 -5.31
C PHE A 43 4.16 13.24 -6.60
N LEU A 44 2.87 12.95 -6.48
CA LEU A 44 1.97 12.82 -7.62
C LEU A 44 1.85 14.14 -8.38
N LYS A 45 1.66 15.26 -7.66
CA LYS A 45 1.53 16.60 -8.25
C LYS A 45 2.78 17.02 -9.02
N ILE A 46 3.97 16.89 -8.42
CA ILE A 46 5.24 17.31 -9.03
C ILE A 46 5.52 16.51 -10.31
N ASN A 47 5.11 15.25 -10.35
CA ASN A 47 5.37 14.36 -11.48
C ASN A 47 4.21 14.29 -12.49
N GLY A 48 3.10 15.00 -12.27
CA GLY A 48 1.92 14.93 -13.14
C GLY A 48 1.27 13.55 -13.18
N LEU A 49 1.33 12.82 -12.06
CA LEU A 49 0.79 11.47 -11.92
C LEU A 49 -0.51 11.47 -11.11
N GLN A 50 -1.30 10.40 -11.25
CA GLN A 50 -2.58 10.25 -10.53
C GLN A 50 -2.53 9.18 -9.43
N TYR A 51 -1.78 8.10 -9.64
CA TYR A 51 -1.78 6.93 -8.75
C TYR A 51 -0.38 6.37 -8.53
N ILE A 52 -0.17 5.77 -7.36
CA ILE A 52 0.96 4.89 -7.06
C ILE A 52 0.41 3.46 -6.94
N LEU A 53 0.77 2.59 -7.87
CA LEU A 53 0.48 1.15 -7.78
C LEU A 53 1.75 0.44 -7.30
N ARG A 54 1.65 -0.32 -6.21
CA ARG A 54 2.80 -0.98 -5.57
C ARG A 54 2.47 -2.37 -5.06
N GLY A 55 3.50 -3.17 -4.80
CA GLY A 55 3.37 -4.48 -4.14
C GLY A 55 3.89 -4.47 -2.70
N HIS A 56 4.68 -5.50 -2.35
CA HIS A 56 5.49 -5.63 -1.12
C HIS A 56 4.76 -5.98 0.18
N GLU A 57 3.53 -5.52 0.41
CA GLU A 57 2.79 -5.83 1.63
C GLU A 57 1.62 -6.78 1.36
N VAL A 58 1.51 -7.85 2.16
CA VAL A 58 0.40 -8.82 2.07
C VAL A 58 -0.92 -8.10 2.37
N MET A 59 -1.92 -8.29 1.51
CA MET A 59 -3.26 -7.76 1.69
C MET A 59 -4.26 -8.91 1.81
N PRO A 60 -5.18 -8.91 2.80
CA PRO A 60 -6.13 -10.00 3.00
C PRO A 60 -6.95 -10.36 1.76
N LEU A 61 -7.38 -9.35 0.99
CA LEU A 61 -8.14 -9.54 -0.26
C LEU A 61 -7.25 -9.51 -1.52
N GLY A 62 -5.92 -9.59 -1.37
CA GLY A 62 -4.96 -9.46 -2.46
C GLY A 62 -4.72 -8.02 -2.93
N TYR A 63 -5.48 -7.03 -2.46
CA TYR A 63 -5.26 -5.62 -2.76
C TYR A 63 -5.83 -4.71 -1.65
N LYS A 64 -5.41 -3.45 -1.62
CA LYS A 64 -5.98 -2.41 -0.76
C LYS A 64 -5.73 -1.02 -1.34
N TYR A 65 -6.76 -0.18 -1.31
CA TYR A 65 -6.63 1.26 -1.56
C TYR A 65 -6.24 1.98 -0.26
N HIS A 66 -5.37 2.97 -0.38
CA HIS A 66 -4.90 3.82 0.71
C HIS A 66 -4.98 5.30 0.26
N MET A 67 -4.87 6.22 1.22
CA MET A 67 -4.66 7.65 0.95
C MET A 67 -5.68 8.20 -0.05
N ASN A 68 -6.97 8.01 0.25
CA ASN A 68 -8.08 8.44 -0.58
C ASN A 68 -8.03 7.88 -2.02
N GLY A 69 -7.56 6.64 -2.18
CA GLY A 69 -7.50 5.94 -3.46
C GLY A 69 -6.27 6.23 -4.31
N LYS A 70 -5.40 7.16 -3.89
CA LYS A 70 -4.19 7.55 -4.65
C LYS A 70 -3.07 6.51 -4.62
N VAL A 71 -3.07 5.63 -3.62
CA VAL A 71 -2.11 4.52 -3.53
C VAL A 71 -2.86 3.20 -3.47
N MET A 72 -2.47 2.26 -4.33
CA MET A 72 -2.98 0.89 -4.29
C MET A 72 -1.84 -0.08 -4.02
N THR A 73 -2.02 -0.91 -3.01
CA THR A 73 -1.16 -2.08 -2.77
C THR A 73 -1.80 -3.31 -3.39
N ILE A 74 -1.03 -4.09 -4.16
CA ILE A 74 -1.47 -5.32 -4.82
C ILE A 74 -0.55 -6.46 -4.45
N PHE A 75 -1.13 -7.63 -4.22
CA PHE A 75 -0.45 -8.82 -3.79
C PHE A 75 -1.01 -10.04 -4.53
N SER A 76 -0.14 -10.70 -5.30
CA SER A 76 -0.57 -11.72 -6.28
C SER A 76 -0.28 -13.16 -5.84
N SER A 77 0.04 -13.38 -4.56
CA SER A 77 0.24 -14.71 -3.98
C SER A 77 -0.83 -14.96 -2.92
N SER A 78 -1.74 -15.90 -3.15
CA SER A 78 -2.69 -16.34 -2.13
C SER A 78 -2.00 -17.24 -1.11
N ARG A 79 -2.56 -17.33 0.10
CA ARG A 79 -2.06 -18.19 1.18
C ARG A 79 -0.57 -18.05 1.43
N TYR A 80 -0.08 -16.82 1.35
CA TYR A 80 1.34 -16.53 1.45
C TYR A 80 1.87 -16.97 2.81
N CYS A 81 2.90 -17.82 2.81
CA CYS A 81 3.42 -18.47 4.01
C CYS A 81 2.37 -19.27 4.83
N GLY A 82 1.32 -19.80 4.20
CA GLY A 82 0.29 -20.59 4.86
C GLY A 82 -0.85 -19.77 5.48
N GLU A 83 -0.88 -18.46 5.26
CA GLU A 83 -1.95 -17.56 5.73
C GLU A 83 -3.26 -17.73 4.93
N THR A 84 -4.27 -16.91 5.23
CA THR A 84 -5.60 -16.96 4.60
C THR A 84 -5.85 -15.87 3.55
N ASN A 85 -4.80 -15.13 3.14
CA ASN A 85 -4.97 -14.04 2.19
C ASN A 85 -5.30 -14.54 0.77
N GLU A 86 -6.08 -13.75 0.03
CA GLU A 86 -6.35 -13.94 -1.39
C GLU A 86 -5.24 -13.32 -2.27
N ALA A 87 -5.33 -13.58 -3.58
CA ALA A 87 -4.49 -12.97 -4.61
C ALA A 87 -5.32 -12.04 -5.52
N ALA A 88 -4.69 -10.94 -5.96
CA ALA A 88 -5.24 -10.08 -6.99
C ALA A 88 -4.17 -9.68 -8.01
N CYS A 89 -4.63 -9.28 -9.20
CA CYS A 89 -3.84 -8.52 -10.17
C CYS A 89 -4.60 -7.27 -10.61
N VAL A 90 -3.91 -6.42 -11.37
CA VAL A 90 -4.47 -5.18 -11.89
C VAL A 90 -4.31 -5.20 -13.39
N PHE A 91 -5.40 -4.89 -14.07
CA PHE A 91 -5.41 -4.60 -15.48
C PHE A 91 -5.54 -3.09 -15.66
N VAL A 92 -4.54 -2.48 -16.29
CA VAL A 92 -4.54 -1.07 -16.66
C VAL A 92 -4.66 -1.01 -18.17
N ASP A 93 -5.77 -0.48 -18.67
CA ASP A 93 -6.01 -0.29 -20.09
C ASP A 93 -6.61 1.09 -20.31
N LYS A 94 -5.93 1.90 -21.15
CA LYS A 94 -6.27 3.31 -21.39
C LYS A 94 -6.38 4.10 -20.08
N GLU A 95 -7.56 4.60 -19.77
CA GLU A 95 -7.88 5.42 -18.60
C GLU A 95 -8.55 4.60 -17.48
N GLU A 96 -8.61 3.26 -17.63
CA GLU A 96 -9.31 2.37 -16.72
C GLU A 96 -8.32 1.50 -15.91
N ILE A 97 -8.55 1.43 -14.60
CA ILE A 97 -7.85 0.53 -13.69
C ILE A 97 -8.85 -0.48 -13.14
N ARG A 98 -8.64 -1.77 -13.42
CA ARG A 98 -9.51 -2.86 -12.95
C ARG A 98 -8.74 -3.82 -12.07
N VAL A 99 -9.26 -4.07 -10.88
CA VAL A 99 -8.75 -5.11 -9.99
C VAL A 99 -9.41 -6.43 -10.35
N VAL A 100 -8.60 -7.44 -10.66
CA VAL A 100 -9.06 -8.81 -10.91
C VAL A 100 -8.64 -9.67 -9.73
N LYS A 101 -9.63 -10.29 -9.08
CA LYS A 101 -9.40 -11.24 -7.99
C LYS A 101 -9.40 -12.66 -8.53
N PHE A 102 -8.55 -13.50 -7.95
CA PHE A 102 -8.52 -14.92 -8.27
C PHE A 102 -9.21 -15.71 -7.16
N GLU A 103 -10.10 -16.63 -7.53
CA GLU A 103 -10.59 -17.62 -6.59
C GLU A 103 -9.50 -18.68 -6.39
N THR A 104 -8.92 -18.70 -5.20
CA THR A 104 -7.80 -19.60 -4.86
C THR A 104 -8.22 -20.73 -3.92
N HIS A 105 -9.53 -21.01 -3.86
CA HIS A 105 -10.14 -22.06 -3.02
C HIS A 105 -10.50 -23.33 -3.80
N GLY A 106 -9.92 -23.55 -4.98
CA GLY A 106 -10.14 -24.78 -5.76
C GLY A 106 -9.90 -26.05 -4.93
N ARG A 107 -10.84 -27.00 -5.00
CA ARG A 107 -10.64 -28.37 -4.49
C ARG A 107 -9.33 -28.90 -5.05
N LEU A 108 -8.50 -29.48 -4.19
CA LEU A 108 -7.53 -30.46 -4.64
C LEU A 108 -8.35 -31.53 -5.36
N VAL A 109 -8.23 -31.56 -6.68
CA VAL A 109 -8.69 -32.73 -7.44
C VAL A 109 -7.64 -33.79 -7.11
N GLU A 110 -7.96 -34.66 -6.16
CA GLU A 110 -7.27 -35.94 -6.00
C GLU A 110 -7.49 -36.81 -7.24
#